data_AF-A0A924EHX4-F1
#
_entry.id   AF-A0A924EHX4-F1
#
_cell.length_a   1.000
_cell.length_b   1.000
_cell.length_c   1.000
_cell.angle_alpha   90.00
_cell.angle_beta   90.00
_cell.angle_gamma   90.00
#
_symmetry.space_group_name_H-M   'P 1'
#
loop_
_entity.id
_entity.type
_entity.pdbx_description
1 polymer ?
#
loop_
_entity_poly.entity_id
_entity_poly.type
_entity_poly.pdbx_seq_one_letter_code
_entity_poly.pdbx_strand_id
1 'polypeptide(L)'
;MASSVKQGIFYFLFAVLLLPLLQLYLPFVKSAPLSGIGSAPDVNFSFADWWEGTYQQKKSKYFDDNVGFRADFVRVNSQLNYSVFNYIHAGHIIEGEQNYLYMSDYIDSYYGRDFIGADSIRRQMVKLKAVQDTLQKLRKTLVLAYAPSKEFMYPEYIPAKLRGKRTTTNFETYLHTGTSVGINQLDLNTWYCG
;
A
#
# COMPACT_ATOMS: atom_id res chain seq x y z
N MET A 1 51.75 5.40 -12.29
CA MET A 1 50.80 5.49 -11.16
C MET A 1 49.40 5.94 -11.58
N ALA A 2 49.20 7.07 -12.26
CA ALA A 2 47.86 7.54 -12.64
C ALA A 2 47.06 6.61 -13.58
N SER A 3 47.74 5.83 -14.44
CA SER A 3 47.09 4.85 -15.35
C SER A 3 46.51 3.64 -14.60
N SER A 4 47.24 3.09 -13.64
CA SER A 4 46.81 1.94 -12.83
C SER A 4 45.61 2.28 -11.95
N VAL A 5 45.55 3.51 -11.41
CA VAL A 5 44.40 4.01 -10.65
C VAL A 5 43.15 4.13 -11.53
N LYS A 6 43.30 4.68 -12.75
CA LYS A 6 42.18 4.78 -13.71
C LYS A 6 41.63 3.41 -14.11
N GLN A 7 42.51 2.44 -14.35
CA GLN A 7 42.12 1.06 -14.65
C GLN A 7 41.39 0.42 -13.46
N GLY A 8 41.88 0.63 -12.23
CA GLY A 8 41.21 0.16 -11.01
C GLY A 8 39.80 0.71 -10.87
N ILE A 9 39.61 2.03 -11.07
CA ILE A 9 38.29 2.67 -11.04
C ILE A 9 37.37 2.10 -12.13
N PHE A 10 37.90 1.91 -13.34
CA PHE A 10 37.13 1.34 -14.45
C PHE A 10 36.61 -0.06 -14.11
N TYR A 11 37.47 -0.96 -13.65
CA TYR A 11 37.06 -2.33 -13.29
C TYR A 11 36.07 -2.33 -12.14
N PHE A 12 36.24 -1.46 -11.15
CA PHE A 12 35.29 -1.31 -10.06
C PHE A 12 33.92 -0.87 -10.55
N LEU A 13 33.83 0.21 -11.34
CA LEU A 13 32.57 0.70 -11.90
C LEU A 13 31.89 -0.36 -12.79
N PHE A 14 32.69 -1.06 -13.60
CA PHE A 14 32.19 -2.13 -14.45
C PHE A 14 31.62 -3.29 -13.63
N ALA A 15 32.30 -3.70 -12.56
CA ALA A 15 31.82 -4.73 -11.64
C ALA A 15 30.52 -4.30 -10.94
N VAL A 16 30.43 -3.04 -10.48
CA VAL A 16 29.21 -2.49 -9.87
C VAL A 16 28.04 -2.49 -10.85
N LEU A 17 28.28 -2.17 -12.13
CA LEU A 17 27.25 -2.15 -13.17
C LEU A 17 26.74 -3.56 -13.52
N LEU A 18 27.63 -4.57 -13.48
CA LEU A 18 27.26 -5.97 -13.72
C LEU A 18 26.59 -6.64 -12.52
N LEU A 19 26.74 -6.09 -11.31
CA LEU A 19 26.26 -6.70 -10.07
C LEU A 19 24.73 -6.96 -10.06
N PRO A 20 23.86 -6.03 -10.49
CA PRO A 20 22.41 -6.29 -10.58
C PRO A 20 22.06 -7.39 -11.58
N LEU A 21 22.83 -7.51 -12.67
CA LEU A 21 22.62 -8.54 -13.68
C LEU A 21 23.07 -9.92 -13.15
N LEU A 22 24.20 -9.98 -12.45
CA LEU A 22 24.64 -11.21 -11.77
C LEU A 22 23.63 -11.66 -10.72
N GLN A 23 23.11 -10.74 -9.91
CA GLN A 23 22.10 -11.04 -8.89
C GLN A 23 20.77 -11.52 -9.49
N LEU A 24 20.41 -11.11 -10.70
CA LEU A 24 19.22 -11.60 -11.40
C LEU A 24 19.35 -13.09 -11.77
N TYR A 25 20.48 -13.48 -12.35
CA TYR A 25 20.70 -14.88 -12.77
C TYR A 25 21.16 -15.80 -11.64
N LEU A 26 21.87 -15.24 -10.66
CA LEU A 26 22.38 -15.92 -9.49
C LEU A 26 21.88 -15.16 -8.26
N PRO A 27 20.71 -15.49 -7.69
CA PRO A 27 20.15 -14.78 -6.54
C PRO A 27 20.91 -15.14 -5.26
N PHE A 28 22.16 -14.68 -5.14
CA PHE A 28 23.01 -14.93 -3.99
C PHE A 28 22.60 -14.08 -2.77
N VAL A 29 21.92 -12.95 -3.00
CA VAL A 29 21.22 -12.21 -1.94
C VAL A 29 19.72 -12.52 -1.96
N LYS A 30 19.16 -12.87 -0.80
CA LYS A 30 17.70 -13.04 -0.66
C LYS A 30 17.06 -11.70 -0.29
N SER A 31 16.49 -11.03 -1.27
CA SER A 31 15.74 -9.78 -1.04
C SER A 31 14.27 -10.09 -0.79
N ALA A 32 13.69 -9.51 0.26
CA ALA A 32 12.24 -9.62 0.46
C ALA A 32 11.51 -8.88 -0.68
N PRO A 33 10.40 -9.43 -1.23
CA PRO A 33 9.69 -8.80 -2.35
C PRO A 33 9.08 -7.46 -1.96
N LEU A 34 8.76 -6.63 -2.98
CA LEU A 34 7.95 -5.44 -2.79
C LEU A 34 6.48 -5.85 -2.73
N SER A 35 5.73 -5.30 -1.78
CA SER A 35 4.29 -5.56 -1.66
C SER A 35 3.50 -4.78 -2.72
N GLY A 36 2.48 -5.41 -3.32
CA GLY A 36 1.53 -4.75 -4.22
C GLY A 36 2.00 -4.49 -5.65
N ILE A 37 3.20 -4.94 -6.04
CA ILE A 37 3.71 -4.82 -7.41
C ILE A 37 3.89 -6.23 -7.99
N GLY A 38 3.17 -6.55 -9.05
CA GLY A 38 3.40 -7.77 -9.83
C GLY A 38 4.58 -7.59 -10.78
N SER A 39 5.39 -8.64 -10.96
CA SER A 39 6.47 -8.64 -11.93
C SER A 39 5.99 -9.15 -13.29
N ALA A 40 6.44 -8.54 -14.38
CA ALA A 40 6.23 -9.11 -15.71
C ALA A 40 6.83 -10.54 -15.78
N PRO A 41 6.16 -11.49 -16.46
CA PRO A 41 6.66 -12.84 -16.64
C PRO A 41 7.83 -12.87 -17.62
N ASP A 42 8.74 -13.84 -17.46
CA ASP A 42 9.80 -14.03 -18.43
C ASP A 42 9.25 -14.59 -19.74
N VAL A 43 9.91 -14.24 -20.85
CA VAL A 43 9.55 -14.66 -22.19
C VAL A 43 10.65 -15.49 -22.83
N ASN A 44 10.25 -16.60 -23.44
CA ASN A 44 11.15 -17.45 -24.21
C ASN A 44 11.47 -16.81 -25.55
N PHE A 45 12.67 -17.08 -26.05
CA PHE A 45 13.09 -16.62 -27.36
C PHE A 45 12.30 -17.30 -28.48
N SER A 46 11.83 -16.50 -29.43
CA SER A 46 11.18 -16.92 -30.67
C SER A 46 11.74 -16.07 -31.79
N PHE A 47 12.15 -16.70 -32.90
CA PHE A 47 12.71 -15.96 -34.04
C PHE A 47 11.67 -15.03 -34.68
N ALA A 48 10.40 -15.45 -34.71
CA ALA A 48 9.29 -14.62 -35.18
C ALA A 48 9.11 -13.39 -34.28
N ASP A 49 9.00 -13.58 -32.96
CA ASP A 49 8.87 -12.49 -31.98
C ASP A 49 10.08 -11.56 -31.97
N TRP A 50 11.28 -12.09 -32.26
CA TRP A 50 12.50 -11.29 -32.36
C TRP A 50 12.52 -10.42 -33.62
N TRP A 51 12.11 -10.97 -34.77
CA TRP A 51 12.01 -10.24 -36.03
C TRP A 51 10.93 -9.17 -35.99
N GLU A 52 9.81 -9.46 -35.32
CA GLU A 52 8.69 -8.54 -35.10
C GLU A 52 8.96 -7.51 -33.98
N GLY A 53 10.05 -7.66 -33.22
CA GLY A 53 10.41 -6.75 -32.13
C GLY A 53 9.64 -6.96 -30.81
N THR A 54 8.70 -7.89 -30.77
CA THR A 54 7.85 -8.15 -29.60
C THR A 54 8.60 -8.86 -28.48
N TYR A 55 9.61 -9.67 -28.81
CA TYR A 55 10.49 -10.30 -27.82
C TYR A 55 11.26 -9.25 -27.00
N GLN A 56 11.85 -8.26 -27.66
CA GLN A 56 12.67 -7.21 -27.05
C GLN A 56 11.83 -6.34 -26.10
N GLN A 57 10.61 -5.98 -26.52
CA GLN A 57 9.68 -5.21 -25.68
C GLN A 57 9.29 -5.97 -24.42
N LYS A 58 8.88 -7.24 -24.56
CA LYS A 58 8.48 -8.08 -23.42
C LYS A 58 9.67 -8.37 -22.50
N LYS A 59 10.84 -8.66 -23.06
CA LYS A 59 12.07 -8.93 -22.30
C LYS A 59 12.58 -7.68 -21.57
N SER A 60 12.48 -6.49 -22.18
CA SER A 60 12.79 -5.23 -21.50
C SER A 60 11.89 -5.02 -20.30
N LYS A 61 10.57 -5.20 -20.46
CA LYS A 61 9.62 -5.09 -19.36
C LYS A 61 9.93 -6.09 -18.23
N TYR A 62 10.29 -7.32 -18.58
CA TYR A 62 10.76 -8.31 -17.61
C TYR A 62 11.98 -7.81 -16.85
N PHE A 63 13.01 -7.29 -17.53
CA PHE A 63 14.20 -6.76 -16.85
C PHE A 63 13.90 -5.55 -15.97
N ASP A 64 13.04 -4.63 -16.40
CA ASP A 64 12.65 -3.44 -15.61
C ASP A 64 11.98 -3.82 -14.29
N ASP A 65 11.20 -4.91 -14.29
CA ASP A 65 10.47 -5.40 -13.12
C ASP A 65 11.30 -6.37 -12.26
N ASN A 66 12.30 -7.04 -12.84
CA ASN A 66 13.04 -8.14 -12.20
C ASN A 66 14.54 -7.89 -12.05
N VAL A 67 15.07 -6.71 -12.36
CA VAL A 67 16.51 -6.42 -12.17
C VAL A 67 16.96 -6.76 -10.74
N GLY A 68 18.16 -7.35 -10.60
CA GLY A 68 18.69 -7.70 -9.29
C GLY A 68 18.78 -6.48 -8.38
N PHE A 69 18.54 -6.69 -7.07
CA PHE A 69 18.50 -5.63 -6.05
C PHE A 69 17.41 -4.56 -6.23
N ARG A 70 16.48 -4.68 -7.18
CA ARG A 70 15.40 -3.69 -7.37
C ARG A 70 14.68 -3.35 -6.07
N ALA A 71 14.25 -4.37 -5.34
CA ALA A 71 13.55 -4.18 -4.06
C ALA A 71 14.41 -3.45 -3.02
N ASP A 72 15.71 -3.77 -2.97
CA ASP A 72 16.64 -3.17 -2.01
C ASP A 72 16.93 -1.71 -2.37
N PHE A 73 17.17 -1.40 -3.65
CA PHE A 73 17.40 -0.02 -4.10
C PHE A 73 16.16 0.85 -3.94
N VAL A 74 14.95 0.32 -4.19
CA VAL A 74 13.72 1.05 -3.90
C VAL A 74 13.62 1.38 -2.42
N ARG A 75 13.91 0.43 -1.53
CA ARG A 75 13.87 0.66 -0.07
C ARG A 75 14.94 1.64 0.40
N VAL A 76 16.18 1.51 -0.08
CA VAL A 76 17.27 2.44 0.24
C VAL A 76 16.90 3.84 -0.23
N ASN A 77 16.38 4.00 -1.44
CA ASN A 77 15.90 5.27 -1.93
C ASN A 77 14.77 5.83 -1.05
N SER A 78 13.77 5.03 -0.69
CA SER A 78 12.71 5.46 0.23
C SER A 78 13.25 5.88 1.59
N GLN A 79 14.19 5.13 2.17
CA GLN A 79 14.80 5.43 3.46
C GLN A 79 15.64 6.71 3.42
N LEU A 80 16.44 6.91 2.36
CA LEU A 80 17.22 8.13 2.18
C LEU A 80 16.29 9.34 2.05
N ASN A 81 15.22 9.21 1.27
CA ASN A 81 14.25 10.29 1.12
C ASN A 81 13.54 10.63 2.43
N TYR A 82 13.19 9.63 3.23
CA TYR A 82 12.66 9.85 4.57
C TYR A 82 13.69 10.50 5.50
N SER A 83 14.90 9.95 5.61
CA SER A 83 15.88 10.36 6.63
C SER A 83 16.54 11.71 6.33
N VAL A 84 16.73 12.03 5.04
CA VAL A 84 17.45 13.25 4.61
C VAL A 84 16.50 14.38 4.27
N PHE A 85 15.34 14.06 3.66
CA PHE A 85 14.41 15.05 3.14
C PHE A 85 13.05 15.06 3.83
N ASN A 86 12.80 14.18 4.81
CA ASN A 86 11.48 13.97 5.43
C ASN A 86 10.37 13.80 4.38
N TYR A 87 10.71 13.13 3.26
CA TYR A 87 9.83 12.99 2.11
C TYR A 87 9.35 11.55 1.94
N ILE A 88 8.03 11.37 1.94
CA ILE A 88 7.37 10.08 1.79
C ILE A 88 6.77 9.99 0.39
N HIS A 89 7.23 9.01 -0.40
CA HIS A 89 6.83 8.84 -1.80
C HIS A 89 5.40 8.31 -1.97
N ALA A 90 4.82 7.70 -0.93
CA ALA A 90 3.45 7.22 -0.98
C ALA A 90 2.51 8.42 -0.82
N GLY A 91 1.87 8.83 -1.92
CA GLY A 91 1.20 10.14 -2.10
C GLY A 91 0.09 10.52 -1.11
N HIS A 92 -0.26 9.64 -0.16
CA HIS A 92 -1.26 9.89 0.88
C HIS A 92 -0.71 9.69 2.29
N ILE A 93 0.57 9.35 2.47
CA ILE A 93 1.15 9.13 3.79
C ILE A 93 1.68 10.46 4.34
N ILE A 94 1.21 10.81 5.53
CA ILE A 94 1.57 12.00 6.27
C ILE A 94 2.32 11.59 7.54
N GLU A 95 3.46 12.24 7.79
CA GLU A 95 4.14 12.11 9.06
C GLU A 95 3.44 12.93 10.15
N GLY A 96 3.00 12.22 11.18
CA GLY A 96 2.43 12.70 12.43
C GLY A 96 3.49 13.01 13.49
N GLU A 97 3.01 13.35 14.68
CA GLU A 97 3.87 13.58 15.83
C GLU A 97 4.53 12.26 16.26
N GLN A 98 5.75 12.35 16.81
CA GLN A 98 6.53 11.17 17.22
C GLN A 98 6.75 10.12 16.11
N ASN A 99 6.92 10.56 14.87
CA ASN A 99 7.16 9.72 13.68
C ASN A 99 6.00 8.75 13.35
N TYR A 100 4.78 9.03 13.82
CA TYR A 100 3.62 8.23 13.47
C TYR A 100 3.20 8.49 12.02
N LEU A 101 3.19 7.46 11.18
CA LEU A 101 2.68 7.61 9.81
C LEU A 101 1.15 7.45 9.75
N TYR A 102 0.47 8.37 9.07
CA TYR A 102 -0.98 8.38 8.86
C TYR A 102 -1.31 8.45 7.37
N MET A 103 -2.53 8.05 6.99
CA MET A 103 -3.03 8.33 5.64
C MET A 103 -3.96 9.54 5.68
N SER A 104 -3.82 10.48 4.74
CA SER A 104 -4.68 11.68 4.65
C SER A 104 -6.17 11.32 4.71
N ASP A 105 -6.55 10.30 3.96
CA ASP A 105 -7.94 9.92 3.76
C ASP A 105 -8.55 9.36 5.06
N TYR A 106 -7.77 8.63 5.86
CA TYR A 106 -8.23 8.15 7.16
C TYR A 106 -8.30 9.25 8.22
N ILE A 107 -7.43 10.28 8.14
CA ILE A 107 -7.58 11.50 8.96
C ILE A 107 -8.90 12.20 8.61
N ASP A 108 -9.22 12.29 7.33
CA ASP A 108 -10.46 12.90 6.87
C ASP A 108 -11.69 12.10 7.33
N SER A 109 -11.64 10.76 7.25
CA SER A 109 -12.67 9.88 7.81
C SER A 109 -12.84 10.04 9.32
N TYR A 110 -11.74 10.20 10.07
CA TYR A 110 -11.77 10.37 11.53
C TYR A 110 -12.45 11.67 11.96
N TYR A 111 -12.21 12.76 11.22
CA TYR A 111 -12.86 14.06 11.48
C TYR A 111 -14.22 14.21 10.80
N GLY A 112 -14.59 13.32 9.87
CA GLY A 112 -15.87 13.33 9.16
C GLY A 112 -15.92 14.24 7.93
N ARG A 113 -14.76 14.56 7.36
CA ARG A 113 -14.64 15.47 6.19
C ARG A 113 -15.04 14.80 4.87
N ASP A 114 -15.07 13.48 4.85
CA ASP A 114 -15.45 12.63 3.72
C ASP A 114 -16.89 12.08 3.86
N PHE A 115 -17.71 12.68 4.74
CA PHE A 115 -19.03 12.15 5.05
C PHE A 115 -19.94 12.10 3.81
N ILE A 116 -20.37 10.90 3.41
CA ILE A 116 -21.10 10.68 2.15
C ILE A 116 -22.62 10.93 2.26
N GLY A 117 -23.10 11.33 3.45
CA GLY A 117 -24.51 11.58 3.72
C GLY A 117 -25.28 10.34 4.19
N ALA A 118 -26.20 10.56 5.13
CA ALA A 118 -26.99 9.50 5.77
C ALA A 118 -27.84 8.69 4.78
N ASP A 119 -28.40 9.34 3.74
CA ASP A 119 -29.21 8.65 2.74
C ASP A 119 -28.39 7.67 1.89
N SER A 120 -27.14 8.02 1.56
CA SER A 120 -26.25 7.14 0.82
C SER A 120 -25.93 5.89 1.65
N ILE A 121 -25.56 6.10 2.92
CA ILE A 121 -25.28 5.04 3.88
C ILE A 121 -26.50 4.14 4.09
N ARG A 122 -27.69 4.72 4.26
CA ARG A 122 -28.94 3.97 4.42
C ARG A 122 -29.24 3.10 3.21
N ARG A 123 -29.06 3.60 1.99
CA ARG A 123 -29.22 2.77 0.77
C ARG A 123 -28.26 1.59 0.75
N GLN A 124 -27.01 1.79 1.16
CA GLN A 124 -26.01 0.72 1.23
C GLN A 124 -26.37 -0.32 2.30
N MET A 125 -26.78 0.13 3.49
CA MET A 125 -27.16 -0.77 4.60
C MET A 125 -28.42 -1.58 4.31
N VAL A 126 -29.41 -1.00 3.63
CA VAL A 126 -30.60 -1.76 3.17
C VAL A 126 -30.21 -2.84 2.16
N LYS A 127 -29.29 -2.55 1.23
CA LYS A 127 -28.77 -3.56 0.30
C LYS A 127 -28.00 -4.66 1.03
N LEU A 128 -27.16 -4.30 2.01
CA LEU A 128 -26.43 -5.27 2.83
C LEU A 128 -27.38 -6.16 3.64
N LYS A 129 -28.50 -5.61 4.15
CA LYS A 129 -29.53 -6.39 4.84
C LYS A 129 -30.13 -7.47 3.95
N ALA A 130 -30.41 -7.16 2.68
CA ALA A 130 -30.90 -8.15 1.72
C ALA A 130 -29.88 -9.28 1.46
N VAL A 131 -28.58 -8.96 1.47
CA VAL A 131 -27.51 -9.96 1.39
C VAL A 131 -27.49 -10.82 2.65
N GLN A 132 -27.53 -10.21 3.84
CA GLN A 132 -27.59 -10.94 5.11
C GLN A 132 -28.78 -11.90 5.16
N ASP A 133 -29.97 -11.46 4.74
CA ASP A 133 -31.19 -12.28 4.75
C ASP A 133 -31.10 -13.47 3.79
N THR A 134 -30.49 -13.26 2.63
CA THR A 134 -30.22 -14.33 1.67
C THR A 134 -29.24 -15.34 2.25
N LEU A 135 -28.14 -14.87 2.85
CA LEU A 135 -27.15 -15.74 3.48
C LEU A 135 -27.73 -16.53 4.65
N GLN A 136 -28.59 -15.89 5.46
CA GLN A 136 -29.27 -16.56 6.57
C GLN A 136 -30.17 -17.70 6.09
N LYS A 137 -30.91 -17.51 4.99
CA LYS A 137 -31.69 -18.59 4.34
C LYS A 137 -30.81 -19.75 3.88
N LEU A 138 -29.56 -19.46 3.50
CA LEU A 138 -28.54 -20.45 3.15
C LEU A 138 -27.76 -20.97 4.37
N ARG A 139 -28.23 -20.70 5.59
CA ARG A 139 -27.60 -21.09 6.86
C ARG A 139 -26.17 -20.55 7.03
N LYS A 140 -25.92 -19.36 6.49
CA LYS A 140 -24.65 -18.62 6.63
C LYS A 140 -24.89 -17.34 7.44
N THR A 141 -24.11 -17.13 8.48
CA THR A 141 -24.14 -15.90 9.26
C THR A 141 -23.20 -14.88 8.64
N LEU A 142 -23.74 -13.72 8.25
CA LEU A 142 -22.94 -12.55 7.92
C LEU A 142 -22.78 -11.70 9.18
N VAL A 143 -21.56 -11.21 9.41
CA VAL A 143 -21.23 -10.23 10.45
C VAL A 143 -20.41 -9.11 9.81
N LEU A 144 -20.85 -7.87 9.97
CA LEU A 144 -20.10 -6.68 9.55
C LEU A 144 -19.18 -6.25 10.70
N ALA A 145 -17.87 -6.39 10.50
CA ALA A 145 -16.88 -5.99 11.50
C ALA A 145 -16.26 -4.63 11.16
N TYR A 146 -16.31 -3.69 12.09
CA TYR A 146 -15.64 -2.40 12.01
C TYR A 146 -14.29 -2.49 12.69
N ALA A 147 -13.21 -2.46 11.92
CA ALA A 147 -11.85 -2.46 12.45
C ALA A 147 -11.45 -1.05 12.92
N PRO A 148 -10.72 -0.92 14.03
CA PRO A 148 -10.23 0.37 14.48
C PRO A 148 -9.21 0.94 13.52
N SER A 149 -9.27 2.25 13.30
CA SER A 149 -8.25 2.99 12.56
C SER A 149 -7.19 3.53 13.50
N LYS A 150 -6.00 3.81 12.96
CA LYS A 150 -4.88 4.38 13.75
C LYS A 150 -5.24 5.76 14.30
N GLU A 151 -6.02 6.52 13.55
CA GLU A 151 -6.53 7.86 13.89
C GLU A 151 -7.49 7.80 15.07
N PHE A 152 -8.29 6.73 15.16
CA PHE A 152 -9.16 6.49 16.32
C PHE A 152 -8.37 6.09 17.57
N MET A 153 -7.38 5.21 17.41
CA MET A 153 -6.59 4.67 18.52
C MET A 153 -5.55 5.66 19.07
N TYR A 154 -4.98 6.48 18.19
CA TYR A 154 -3.90 7.41 18.52
C TYR A 154 -4.15 8.80 17.93
N PRO A 155 -5.26 9.47 18.26
CA PRO A 155 -5.55 10.80 17.73
C PRO A 155 -4.52 11.87 18.14
N GLU A 156 -3.85 11.66 19.28
CA GLU A 156 -2.82 12.53 19.84
C GLU A 156 -1.56 12.62 18.99
N TYR A 157 -1.31 11.68 18.08
CA TYR A 157 -0.17 11.76 17.16
C TYR A 157 -0.54 12.26 15.76
N ILE A 158 -1.81 12.57 15.50
CA ILE A 158 -2.20 13.23 14.25
C ILE A 158 -1.54 14.61 14.20
N PRO A 159 -0.94 15.06 13.07
CA PRO A 159 -0.29 16.37 12.98
C PRO A 159 -1.22 17.50 13.44
N ALA A 160 -0.78 18.37 14.35
CA ALA A 160 -1.58 19.47 14.89
C ALA A 160 -2.29 20.30 13.81
N LYS A 161 -1.60 20.60 12.69
CA LYS A 161 -2.14 21.37 11.55
C LYS A 161 -3.33 20.70 10.83
N LEU A 162 -3.49 19.39 10.98
CA LEU A 162 -4.57 18.59 10.37
C LEU A 162 -5.65 18.21 11.38
N ARG A 163 -5.51 18.58 12.65
CA ARG A 163 -6.57 18.35 13.65
C ARG A 163 -7.74 19.28 13.40
N GLY A 164 -8.94 18.82 13.70
CA GLY A 164 -10.17 19.59 13.51
C GLY A 164 -11.25 19.21 14.50
N LYS A 165 -12.41 19.86 14.39
CA LYS A 165 -13.60 19.44 15.12
C LYS A 165 -14.12 18.15 14.50
N ARG A 166 -14.33 17.11 15.30
CA ARG A 166 -15.05 15.90 14.83
C ARG A 166 -16.50 16.27 14.51
N THR A 167 -16.94 15.92 13.31
CA THR A 167 -18.33 16.00 12.88
C THR A 167 -18.90 14.60 12.72
N THR A 168 -20.14 14.51 12.22
CA THR A 168 -20.74 13.22 11.83
C THR A 168 -19.80 12.48 10.88
N THR A 169 -19.43 11.26 11.26
CA THR A 169 -18.56 10.41 10.43
C THR A 169 -19.34 9.36 9.67
N ASN A 170 -18.71 8.82 8.62
CA ASN A 170 -19.22 7.65 7.92
C ASN A 170 -19.36 6.46 8.90
N PHE A 171 -18.35 6.20 9.72
CA PHE A 171 -18.33 5.12 10.71
C PHE A 171 -19.55 5.16 11.65
N GLU A 172 -19.76 6.27 12.36
CA GLU A 172 -20.87 6.41 13.31
C GLU A 172 -22.22 6.23 12.62
N THR A 173 -22.37 6.77 11.41
CA THR A 173 -23.62 6.69 10.66
C THR A 173 -23.87 5.28 10.13
N TYR A 174 -22.82 4.56 9.67
CA TYR A 174 -22.92 3.15 9.30
C TYR A 174 -23.35 2.31 10.51
N LEU A 175 -22.67 2.45 11.65
CA LEU A 175 -22.95 1.67 12.86
C LEU A 175 -24.39 1.88 13.35
N HIS A 176 -24.83 3.14 13.44
CA HIS A 176 -26.19 3.48 13.84
C HIS A 176 -27.24 2.96 12.84
N THR A 177 -27.01 3.16 11.54
CA THR A 177 -27.95 2.72 10.50
C THR A 177 -28.01 1.20 10.38
N GLY A 178 -26.87 0.52 10.54
CA GLY A 178 -26.82 -0.94 10.56
C GLY A 178 -27.62 -1.51 11.71
N THR A 179 -27.55 -0.85 12.87
CA THR A 179 -28.31 -1.24 14.05
C THR A 179 -29.81 -1.08 13.80
N SER A 180 -30.22 0.05 13.22
CA SER A 180 -31.63 0.32 12.93
C SER A 180 -32.25 -0.60 11.87
N VAL A 181 -31.47 -1.09 10.90
CA VAL A 181 -31.95 -2.05 9.89
C VAL A 181 -31.73 -3.52 10.26
N GLY A 182 -31.09 -3.79 11.41
CA GLY A 182 -30.87 -5.16 11.91
C GLY A 182 -29.72 -5.91 11.21
N ILE A 183 -28.62 -5.23 10.90
CA ILE A 183 -27.36 -5.89 10.49
C ILE A 183 -26.68 -6.48 11.74
N ASN A 184 -26.16 -7.69 11.63
CA ASN A 184 -25.27 -8.27 12.62
C ASN A 184 -23.92 -7.54 12.54
N GLN A 185 -23.55 -6.83 13.60
CA GLN A 185 -22.37 -5.95 13.60
C GLN A 185 -21.43 -6.26 14.75
N LEU A 186 -20.14 -6.02 14.52
CA LEU A 186 -19.09 -6.10 15.52
C LEU A 186 -18.27 -4.81 15.47
N ASP A 187 -18.38 -3.98 16.50
CA ASP A 187 -17.56 -2.78 16.64
C ASP A 187 -16.30 -3.08 17.45
N LEU A 188 -15.17 -3.25 16.75
CA LEU A 188 -13.91 -3.55 17.40
C LEU A 188 -13.25 -2.32 18.03
N ASN A 189 -13.71 -1.09 17.74
CA ASN A 189 -13.20 0.11 18.41
C ASN A 189 -13.40 0.03 19.93
N THR A 190 -14.56 -0.49 20.36
CA THR A 190 -14.88 -0.68 21.78
C THR A 190 -13.99 -1.69 22.49
N TRP A 191 -13.40 -2.64 21.76
CA TRP A 191 -12.53 -3.67 22.34
C TRP A 191 -11.15 -3.12 22.66
N TYR A 192 -10.55 -2.37 21.74
CA TYR A 192 -9.15 -1.92 21.87
C TYR A 192 -8.99 -0.68 22.76
N CYS A 193 -10.07 0.03 23.07
CA CYS A 193 -10.06 1.21 23.95
C CYS A 193 -10.42 0.91 25.43
N GLY A 194 -10.38 -0.37 25.83
CA GLY A 194 -10.63 -0.83 27.20
C GLY A 194 -9.38 -0.99 28.05
#